data_AF-A0A9Q2KGM5-F1
#
_entry.id   AF-A0A9Q2KGM5-F1
#
_cell.length_a   1.000
_cell.length_b   1.000
_cell.length_c   1.000
_cell.angle_alpha   90.00
_cell.angle_beta   90.00
_cell.angle_gamma   90.00
#
_symmetry.space_group_name_H-M   'P 1'
#
loop_
_entity.id
_entity.type
_entity.pdbx_description
1 polymer ?
#
loop_
_entity_poly.entity_id
_entity_poly.type
_entity_poly.pdbx_seq_one_letter_code
_entity_poly.pdbx_strand_id
1 'polypeptide(L)'
;MQPAYYEINVIPSIADQEFTSSLNGTVLNMRLFYATTTKLWWLEISDADRVVTLSQICLRPGVWHRLSGKIPGYAGAGAVGVARLRPNEPFGDVHAFAGSFGLFFYDETESD
;
A
#
# COMPACT_ATOMS: atom_id res chain seq x y z
N MET A 1 12.59 -19.35 -5.58
CA MET A 1 11.91 -18.25 -6.29
C MET A 1 12.23 -16.95 -5.58
N GLN A 2 12.62 -15.91 -6.32
CA GLN A 2 12.82 -14.57 -5.76
C GLN A 2 11.45 -13.86 -5.75
N PRO A 3 11.07 -13.17 -4.67
CA PRO A 3 9.81 -12.45 -4.65
C PRO A 3 9.82 -11.26 -5.61
N ALA A 4 8.71 -11.05 -6.31
CA ALA A 4 8.51 -9.86 -7.11
C ALA A 4 7.94 -8.74 -6.23
N TYR A 5 8.63 -7.59 -6.22
CA TYR A 5 8.18 -6.39 -5.54
C TYR A 5 7.79 -5.35 -6.58
N TYR A 6 6.55 -4.86 -6.49
CA TYR A 6 6.02 -3.86 -7.40
C TYR A 6 5.81 -2.56 -6.65
N GLU A 7 6.54 -1.51 -7.05
CA GLU A 7 6.35 -0.18 -6.50
C GLU A 7 5.01 0.40 -6.97
N ILE A 8 4.22 0.84 -6.02
CA ILE A 8 2.96 1.54 -6.26
C ILE A 8 3.29 3.02 -6.38
N ASN A 9 3.10 3.58 -7.57
CA ASN A 9 3.35 4.99 -7.83
C ASN A 9 2.39 5.85 -6.99
N VAL A 10 2.95 6.57 -6.03
CA VAL A 10 2.27 7.56 -5.20
C VAL A 10 2.76 8.94 -5.58
N ILE A 11 1.87 9.92 -5.60
CA ILE A 11 2.21 11.30 -5.90
C ILE A 11 2.93 11.89 -4.67
N PRO A 12 4.20 12.32 -4.81
CA PRO A 12 4.93 12.94 -3.72
C PRO A 12 4.20 14.15 -3.16
N SER A 13 4.27 14.34 -1.83
CA SER A 13 3.70 15.50 -1.12
C SER A 13 2.18 15.68 -1.21
N ILE A 14 1.43 14.69 -1.73
CA ILE A 14 -0.03 14.64 -1.60
C ILE A 14 -0.39 13.68 -0.47
N ALA A 15 -0.84 14.27 0.63
CA ALA A 15 -1.11 13.57 1.89
C ALA A 15 -2.35 12.68 1.86
N ASP A 16 -3.31 12.96 0.98
CA ASP A 16 -4.54 12.20 0.78
C ASP A 16 -4.76 12.06 -0.72
N GLN A 17 -4.56 10.84 -1.21
CA GLN A 17 -4.61 10.56 -2.64
C GLN A 17 -5.35 9.25 -2.91
N GLU A 18 -6.19 9.29 -3.94
CA GLU A 18 -6.90 8.14 -4.46
C GLU A 18 -6.32 7.74 -5.80
N PHE A 19 -6.14 6.44 -5.99
CA PHE A 19 -5.61 5.89 -7.23
C PHE A 19 -6.09 4.46 -7.41
N THR A 20 -5.83 3.90 -8.58
CA THR A 20 -6.17 2.53 -8.92
C THR A 20 -4.87 1.77 -9.16
N SER A 21 -4.80 0.54 -8.68
CA SER A 21 -3.69 -0.37 -8.93
C SER A 21 -4.22 -1.74 -9.29
N SER A 22 -3.37 -2.61 -9.82
CA SER A 22 -3.73 -3.98 -10.14
C SER A 22 -2.77 -4.94 -9.48
N LEU A 23 -3.30 -6.01 -8.90
CA LEU A 23 -2.51 -7.10 -8.37
C LEU A 23 -3.13 -8.43 -8.83
N ASN A 24 -2.35 -9.26 -9.52
CA ASN A 24 -2.76 -10.57 -10.04
C ASN A 24 -4.06 -10.46 -10.87
N GLY A 25 -4.15 -9.46 -11.74
CA GLY A 25 -5.32 -9.19 -12.58
C GLY A 25 -6.54 -8.60 -11.85
N THR A 26 -6.50 -8.46 -10.53
CA THR A 26 -7.56 -7.81 -9.75
C THR A 26 -7.31 -6.30 -9.69
N VAL A 27 -8.28 -5.51 -10.17
CA VAL A 27 -8.23 -4.05 -10.06
C VAL A 27 -8.66 -3.64 -8.66
N LEU A 28 -7.82 -2.86 -7.99
CA LEU A 28 -8.00 -2.38 -6.64
C LEU A 28 -8.08 -0.85 -6.64
N ASN A 29 -9.09 -0.33 -5.97
CA ASN A 29 -9.18 1.08 -5.67
C ASN A 29 -8.50 1.34 -4.33
N MET A 30 -7.56 2.28 -4.31
CA MET A 30 -6.71 2.55 -3.16
C MET A 30 -6.82 4.02 -2.77
N ARG A 31 -6.81 4.28 -1.45
CA ARG A 31 -6.66 5.62 -0.89
C ARG A 31 -5.56 5.60 0.15
N LEU A 32 -4.52 6.38 -0.10
CA LEU A 32 -3.41 6.57 0.83
C LEU A 32 -3.61 7.93 1.50
N PHE A 33 -3.74 7.93 2.83
CA PHE A 33 -3.95 9.18 3.57
C PHE A 33 -3.14 9.27 4.85
N TYR A 34 -2.83 10.50 5.25
CA TYR A 34 -2.11 10.81 6.49
C TYR A 34 -3.02 11.39 7.56
N ALA A 35 -3.18 10.67 8.67
CA ALA A 35 -3.93 11.12 9.83
C ALA A 35 -3.06 12.04 10.71
N THR A 36 -3.24 13.35 10.56
CA THR A 36 -2.42 14.39 11.23
C THR A 36 -2.47 14.36 12.75
N THR A 37 -3.61 13.98 13.34
CA THR A 37 -3.80 13.86 14.80
C THR A 37 -2.91 12.77 15.40
N THR A 38 -2.84 11.62 14.74
CA THR A 38 -2.03 10.47 15.19
C THR A 38 -0.63 10.43 14.60
N LYS A 39 -0.37 11.24 13.57
CA LYS A 39 0.85 11.21 12.74
C LYS A 39 1.10 9.85 12.08
N LEU A 40 0.04 9.24 11.55
CA LEU A 40 0.08 7.90 10.97
C LEU A 40 -0.41 7.90 9.53
N TRP A 41 0.25 7.10 8.69
CA TRP A 41 -0.20 6.79 7.35
C TRP A 41 -1.14 5.58 7.34
N TRP A 42 -2.18 5.69 6.54
CA TRP A 42 -3.21 4.69 6.38
C TRP A 42 -3.46 4.39 4.90
N LEU A 43 -3.71 3.13 4.61
CA LEU A 43 -4.12 2.66 3.30
C LEU A 43 -5.51 2.05 3.39
N GLU A 44 -6.44 2.59 2.60
CA GLU A 44 -7.74 2.00 2.34
C GLU A 44 -7.72 1.27 1.01
N ILE A 45 -8.38 0.11 0.98
CA ILE A 45 -8.51 -0.71 -0.21
C ILE A 45 -10.00 -1.04 -0.40
N SER A 46 -10.49 -0.85 -1.62
CA SER A 46 -11.84 -1.21 -2.06
C SER A 46 -11.82 -1.90 -3.42
N ASP A 47 -12.97 -2.45 -3.81
CA ASP A 47 -13.18 -3.02 -5.14
C ASP A 47 -13.25 -1.95 -6.23
N ALA A 48 -13.21 -2.39 -7.49
CA ALA A 48 -13.27 -1.51 -8.66
C ALA A 48 -14.58 -0.69 -8.74
N ASP A 49 -15.68 -1.24 -8.23
CA ASP A 49 -17.04 -0.67 -8.33
C ASP A 49 -17.40 0.32 -7.18
N ARG A 50 -16.55 0.40 -6.16
CA ARG A 50 -16.34 1.56 -5.26
C ARG A 50 -17.58 2.07 -4.48
N VAL A 51 -18.17 1.21 -3.65
CA VAL A 51 -19.18 1.65 -2.66
C VAL A 51 -18.77 1.38 -1.20
N VAL A 52 -17.88 0.42 -0.94
CA VAL A 52 -17.51 0.01 0.42
C VAL A 52 -15.99 -0.15 0.56
N THR A 53 -15.42 0.45 1.61
CA THR A 53 -14.04 0.18 2.03
C THR A 53 -13.94 -1.24 2.58
N LEU A 54 -13.17 -2.09 1.90
CA LEU A 54 -13.00 -3.51 2.27
C LEU A 54 -11.95 -3.67 3.38
N SER A 55 -10.93 -2.83 3.36
CA SER A 55 -9.86 -2.84 4.36
C SER A 55 -9.28 -1.47 4.62
N GLN A 56 -8.89 -1.25 5.87
CA GLN A 56 -8.12 -0.10 6.31
C GLN A 56 -6.87 -0.61 7.06
N ILE A 57 -5.70 -0.14 6.63
CA ILE A 57 -4.40 -0.67 7.06
C ILE A 57 -3.53 0.47 7.57
N CYS A 58 -3.12 0.39 8.84
CA CYS A 58 -2.15 1.33 9.39
C CYS A 58 -0.75 0.95 8.92
N LEU A 59 -0.14 1.79 8.09
CA LEU A 59 1.15 1.48 7.47
C LEU A 59 2.30 1.67 8.45
N ARG A 60 3.31 0.80 8.36
CA ARG A 60 4.56 0.88 9.11
C ARG A 60 5.73 0.44 8.21
N PRO A 61 6.88 1.12 8.25
CA PRO A 61 8.04 0.70 7.47
C PRO A 61 8.50 -0.71 7.89
N GLY A 62 8.75 -1.57 6.90
CA GLY A 62 9.20 -2.95 7.11
C GLY A 62 8.10 -3.93 7.54
N VAL A 63 6.85 -3.47 7.68
CA VAL A 63 5.70 -4.34 7.98
C VAL A 63 4.94 -4.60 6.68
N TRP A 64 4.80 -5.88 6.34
CA TRP A 64 4.01 -6.35 5.20
C TRP A 64 2.68 -6.90 5.67
N HIS A 65 1.60 -6.42 5.07
CA HIS A 65 0.24 -6.83 5.36
C HIS A 65 -0.28 -7.74 4.25
N ARG A 66 -0.49 -9.02 4.56
CA ARG A 66 -1.16 -9.95 3.64
C ARG A 66 -2.54 -9.42 3.25
N LEU A 67 -2.87 -9.56 1.97
CA LEU A 67 -4.15 -9.16 1.41
C LEU A 67 -5.21 -10.25 1.54
N SER A 68 -4.78 -11.50 1.69
CA SER A 68 -5.68 -12.61 2.04
C SER A 68 -6.44 -12.29 3.33
N GLY A 69 -7.77 -12.40 3.29
CA GLY A 69 -8.67 -12.06 4.39
C GLY A 69 -8.94 -10.55 4.58
N LYS A 70 -8.22 -9.68 3.87
CA LYS A 70 -8.43 -8.23 3.84
C LYS A 70 -9.25 -7.78 2.62
N ILE A 71 -9.16 -8.54 1.53
CA ILE A 71 -9.90 -8.32 0.30
C ILE A 71 -10.74 -9.57 0.03
N PRO A 72 -12.09 -9.50 0.10
CA PRO A 72 -12.95 -10.63 -0.23
C PRO A 72 -12.67 -11.17 -1.63
N GLY A 73 -12.58 -12.49 -1.75
CA GLY A 73 -12.30 -13.16 -3.03
C GLY A 73 -10.83 -13.15 -3.46
N TYR A 74 -9.94 -12.43 -2.79
CA TYR A 74 -8.51 -12.49 -3.09
C TYR A 74 -7.91 -13.80 -2.55
N ALA A 75 -7.64 -14.74 -3.46
CA ALA A 75 -7.05 -16.04 -3.15
C ALA A 75 -5.50 -16.08 -3.27
N GLY A 76 -4.88 -14.96 -3.68
CA GLY A 76 -3.43 -14.87 -3.86
C GLY A 76 -2.66 -14.75 -2.53
N ALA A 77 -1.35 -14.91 -2.61
CA ALA A 77 -0.42 -14.78 -1.47
C ALA A 77 0.12 -13.35 -1.31
N GLY A 78 -0.41 -12.39 -2.05
CA GLY A 78 0.11 -11.04 -2.07
C GLY A 78 -0.02 -10.27 -0.75
N ALA A 79 0.89 -9.33 -0.58
CA ALA A 79 0.95 -8.41 0.55
C ALA A 79 1.21 -6.98 0.09
N VAL A 80 0.85 -6.02 0.93
CA VAL A 80 1.18 -4.60 0.74
C VAL A 80 2.01 -4.11 1.92
N GLY A 81 3.03 -3.30 1.65
CA GLY A 81 3.94 -2.82 2.68
C GLY A 81 4.65 -1.53 2.28
N VAL A 82 5.30 -0.92 3.26
CA VAL A 82 6.13 0.27 3.04
C VAL A 82 7.59 -0.08 3.25
N ALA A 83 8.44 0.29 2.30
CA ALA A 83 9.88 0.17 2.42
C ALA A 83 10.54 1.55 2.52
N ARG A 84 11.64 1.61 3.27
CA ARG A 84 12.48 2.81 3.39
C ARG A 84 13.43 2.87 2.19
N LEU A 85 13.44 4.00 1.50
CA LEU A 85 14.32 4.27 0.36
C LEU A 85 15.51 5.15 0.74
N ARG A 86 15.33 6.05 1.73
CA ARG A 86 16.39 6.92 2.26
C ARG A 86 16.60 6.74 3.76
N PRO A 87 17.86 6.74 4.24
CA PRO A 87 18.17 6.62 5.66
C PRO A 87 17.71 7.86 6.44
N ASN A 88 17.49 7.67 7.75
CA ASN A 88 17.28 8.75 8.75
C ASN A 88 16.02 9.62 8.61
N GLU A 89 15.14 9.36 7.66
CA GLU A 89 13.87 10.09 7.51
C GLU A 89 12.76 9.53 8.41
N PRO A 90 11.95 10.38 9.08
CA PRO A 90 10.83 9.95 9.91
C PRO A 90 9.63 9.53 9.04
N PHE A 91 9.03 8.37 9.34
CA PHE A 91 7.84 7.92 8.62
C PHE A 91 6.55 8.64 9.06
N GLY A 92 6.50 9.12 10.30
CA GLY A 92 5.37 9.90 10.83
C GLY A 92 5.35 11.35 10.34
N ASP A 93 5.82 11.60 9.12
CA ASP A 93 5.85 12.90 8.46
C ASP A 93 4.90 12.86 7.24
N VAL A 94 4.23 13.98 6.97
CA VAL A 94 3.32 14.13 5.83
C VAL A 94 4.05 14.06 4.49
N HIS A 95 5.36 14.28 4.48
CA HIS A 95 6.23 14.16 3.33
C HIS A 95 6.97 12.80 3.27
N ALA A 96 6.57 11.79 4.04
CA ALA A 96 7.24 10.48 4.04
C ALA A 96 7.36 9.87 2.63
N PHE A 97 6.34 10.01 1.78
CA PHE A 97 6.37 9.51 0.40
C PHE A 97 7.02 10.48 -0.60
N ALA A 98 7.67 11.57 -0.15
CA ALA A 98 8.46 12.46 -1.00
C ALA A 98 9.86 11.91 -1.29
N GLY A 99 9.94 10.63 -1.66
CA GLY A 99 11.18 9.92 -2.01
C GLY A 99 11.94 9.29 -0.84
N SER A 100 11.41 9.37 0.39
CA SER A 100 12.03 8.75 1.58
C SER A 100 11.51 7.32 1.82
N PHE A 101 10.25 7.08 1.47
CA PHE A 101 9.57 5.79 1.57
C PHE A 101 8.79 5.51 0.30
N GLY A 102 8.66 4.22 -0.05
CA GLY A 102 7.83 3.74 -1.15
C GLY A 102 6.78 2.76 -0.64
N LEU A 103 5.63 2.73 -1.32
CA LEU A 103 4.56 1.76 -1.10
C LEU A 103 4.72 0.64 -2.12
N PHE A 104 4.63 -0.62 -1.67
CA PHE A 104 4.92 -1.76 -2.52
C PHE A 104 3.86 -2.84 -2.38
N PHE A 105 3.55 -3.48 -3.49
CA PHE A 105 3.01 -4.83 -3.47
C PHE A 105 4.13 -5.86 -3.49
N TYR A 106 3.82 -7.00 -2.90
CA TYR A 106 4.60 -8.22 -2.86
C TYR A 106 3.68 -9.33 -3.34
N ASP A 107 4.14 -10.19 -4.24
CA ASP A 107 3.44 -11.43 -4.57
C ASP A 107 4.40 -12.63 -4.57
N GLU A 108 3.96 -13.74 -3.96
CA GLU A 108 4.67 -15.02 -4.00
C GLU A 108 4.35 -15.81 -5.28
N THR A 109 3.21 -15.54 -5.95
CA THR A 109 2.76 -16.35 -7.10
C THR A 109 3.27 -15.90 -8.47
N GLU A 110 3.69 -14.64 -8.63
CA GLU A 110 4.33 -14.15 -9.87
C GLU A 110 5.84 -14.50 -9.92
N SER A 111 6.13 -15.79 -9.81
CA SER A 111 7.44 -16.33 -10.17
C SER A 111 7.25 -17.46 -11.17
N ASP A 112 7.87 -17.30 -12.35
CA ASP A 112 7.99 -18.36 -13.37
C ASP A 112 8.78 -19.56 -12.82
#